data_AF-A0A352M8F1-F1
#
_entry.id   AF-A0A352M8F1-F1
#
_cell.length_a   1.000
_cell.length_b   1.000
_cell.length_c   1.000
_cell.angle_alpha   90.00
_cell.angle_beta   90.00
_cell.angle_gamma   90.00
#
_symmetry.space_group_name_H-M   'P 1'
#
loop_
_entity.id
_entity.type
_entity.pdbx_description
1 polymer ?
#
loop_
_entity_poly.entity_id
_entity_poly.type
_entity_poly.pdbx_seq_one_letter_code
_entity_poly.pdbx_strand_id
1 'polypeptide(L)'
;INIMPAASGFVKTVLAEAEKISGGRHGISLSDGVSQLLPDPDKNSTCKRLCMFLRWLTRGPDMIDFGIIKKIPASKLVMPLDTHIHRISGMLGLTARRDQSLKTAVEITEALKLLDPDDPVKYDFAICHIGISGLCKKGREGENCENCPLEKICDKNKI
;
A
#
# COMPACT_ATOMS: atom_id res chain seq x y z
N ILE A 1 -3.51 -4.79 -15.94
CA ILE A 1 -2.64 -3.57 -15.83
C ILE A 1 -3.16 -2.71 -14.69
N ASN A 2 -2.31 -2.44 -13.69
CA ASN A 2 -2.58 -1.58 -12.53
C ASN A 2 -2.10 -0.13 -12.79
N ILE A 3 -2.29 0.78 -11.82
CA ILE A 3 -1.99 2.21 -11.94
C ILE A 3 -0.50 2.57 -11.91
N MET A 4 0.41 1.66 -11.53
CA MET A 4 1.79 2.01 -11.22
C MET A 4 2.58 2.70 -12.35
N PRO A 5 2.46 2.31 -13.65
CA PRO A 5 3.13 3.03 -14.73
C PRO A 5 2.68 4.48 -14.86
N ALA A 6 1.37 4.74 -14.72
CA ALA A 6 0.82 6.09 -14.73
C ALA A 6 1.24 6.87 -13.47
N ALA A 7 1.32 6.19 -12.32
CA ALA A 7 1.79 6.79 -11.07
C ALA A 7 3.26 7.23 -11.15
N SER A 8 4.14 6.48 -11.85
CA SER A 8 5.51 6.93 -12.13
C SER A 8 5.54 8.21 -12.97
N GLY A 9 4.72 8.30 -14.02
CA GLY A 9 4.58 9.53 -14.82
C GLY A 9 4.12 10.73 -13.98
N PHE A 10 3.16 10.51 -13.08
CA PHE A 10 2.71 11.53 -12.12
C PHE A 10 3.86 11.99 -11.22
N VAL A 11 4.58 11.07 -10.58
CA VAL A 11 5.71 11.40 -9.68
C VAL A 11 6.78 12.20 -10.41
N LYS A 12 7.21 11.75 -11.60
CA LYS A 12 8.21 12.44 -12.42
C LYS A 12 7.78 13.86 -12.78
N THR A 13 6.50 14.04 -13.12
CA THR A 13 5.94 15.36 -13.46
C THR A 13 5.95 16.28 -12.23
N VAL A 14 5.46 15.80 -11.08
CA VAL A 14 5.40 16.60 -9.85
C VAL A 14 6.80 17.01 -9.38
N LEU A 15 7.76 16.08 -9.39
CA LEU A 15 9.14 16.38 -8.99
C LEU A 15 9.82 17.36 -9.95
N ALA A 16 9.58 17.24 -11.26
CA ALA A 16 10.12 18.18 -12.25
C ALA A 16 9.56 19.61 -12.05
N GLU A 17 8.26 19.74 -11.75
CA GLU A 17 7.68 21.05 -11.44
C GLU A 17 8.19 21.60 -10.10
N ALA A 18 8.37 20.75 -9.08
CA ALA A 18 8.94 21.15 -7.81
C ALA A 18 10.38 21.68 -7.97
N GLU A 19 11.20 21.02 -8.78
CA GLU A 19 12.56 21.47 -9.11
C GLU A 19 12.56 22.86 -9.77
N LYS A 20 11.68 23.09 -10.75
CA LYS A 20 11.55 24.39 -11.41
C LYS A 20 11.17 25.49 -10.42
N ILE A 21 10.24 25.21 -9.50
CA ILE A 21 9.82 26.16 -8.47
C ILE A 21 10.97 26.46 -7.51
N SER A 22 11.68 25.42 -7.05
CA SER A 22 12.80 25.56 -6.11
C SER A 22 13.96 26.34 -6.74
N GLY A 23 14.40 25.95 -7.93
CA GLY A 23 15.47 26.62 -8.66
C GLY A 23 15.09 28.04 -9.10
N GLY A 24 13.86 28.25 -9.56
CA GLY A 24 13.40 29.55 -10.06
C GLY A 24 13.09 30.58 -8.96
N ARG A 25 12.43 30.18 -7.87
CA ARG A 25 12.02 31.11 -6.80
C ARG A 25 13.05 31.26 -5.69
N HIS A 26 13.81 30.21 -5.41
CA HIS A 26 14.71 30.18 -4.25
C HIS A 26 16.18 30.04 -4.64
N GLY A 27 16.49 29.71 -5.91
CA GLY A 27 17.87 29.48 -6.35
C GLY A 27 18.51 28.25 -5.73
N ILE A 28 17.71 27.31 -5.21
CA ILE A 28 18.16 26.11 -4.49
C ILE A 28 17.62 24.88 -5.21
N SER A 29 18.46 23.84 -5.35
CA SER A 29 18.04 22.54 -5.87
C SER A 29 17.00 21.89 -4.97
N LEU A 30 16.10 21.08 -5.55
CA LEU A 30 15.16 20.31 -4.73
C LEU A 30 15.91 19.39 -3.76
N SER A 31 15.47 19.36 -2.50
CA SER A 31 16.09 18.50 -1.49
C SER A 31 15.69 17.04 -1.68
N ASP A 32 16.58 16.12 -1.28
CA ASP A 32 16.29 14.68 -1.26
C ASP A 32 15.06 14.34 -0.43
N GLY A 33 14.78 15.12 0.62
CA GLY A 33 13.60 14.95 1.47
C GLY A 33 12.29 15.06 0.67
N VAL A 34 12.19 15.98 -0.29
CA VAL A 34 11.00 16.09 -1.15
C VAL A 34 10.88 14.88 -2.07
N SER A 35 12.00 14.45 -2.67
CA SER A 35 12.05 13.25 -3.52
C SER A 35 11.65 11.98 -2.77
N GLN A 36 11.93 11.89 -1.47
CA GLN A 36 11.53 10.76 -0.62
C GLN A 36 10.02 10.72 -0.29
N LEU A 37 9.31 11.84 -0.38
CA LEU A 37 7.85 11.88 -0.14
C LEU A 37 7.08 11.20 -1.27
N LEU A 38 7.60 11.26 -2.49
CA LEU A 38 6.99 10.71 -3.71
C LEU A 38 7.92 9.66 -4.33
N PRO A 39 7.96 8.44 -3.77
CA PRO A 39 8.77 7.37 -4.32
C PRO A 39 8.30 7.01 -5.74
N ASP A 40 9.25 6.92 -6.67
CA ASP A 40 9.00 6.51 -8.05
C ASP A 40 8.88 4.97 -8.15
N PRO A 41 7.75 4.43 -8.66
CA PRO A 41 7.58 2.99 -8.92
C PRO A 41 8.70 2.37 -9.76
N ASP A 42 9.32 3.12 -10.68
CA ASP A 42 10.39 2.61 -11.55
C ASP A 42 11.72 2.44 -10.81
N LYS A 43 11.86 3.00 -9.59
CA LYS A 43 13.09 2.95 -8.78
C LYS A 43 13.08 1.84 -7.73
N ASN A 44 12.29 0.77 -7.93
CA ASN A 44 12.17 -0.39 -7.02
C ASN A 44 11.76 -0.06 -5.57
N SER A 45 11.15 1.11 -5.31
CA SER A 45 10.56 1.40 -4.00
C SER A 45 9.28 0.59 -3.78
N THR A 46 8.97 0.24 -2.53
CA THR A 46 7.67 -0.33 -2.15
C THR A 46 6.49 0.59 -2.47
N CYS A 47 6.76 1.90 -2.62
CA CYS A 47 5.77 2.92 -2.97
C CYS A 47 4.57 3.03 -2.01
N LYS A 48 4.68 2.52 -0.76
CA LYS A 48 3.60 2.54 0.24
C LYS A 48 2.88 3.89 0.32
N ARG A 49 3.64 4.98 0.47
CA ARG A 49 3.09 6.34 0.60
C ARG A 49 2.29 6.76 -0.62
N LEU A 50 2.81 6.46 -1.81
CA LEU A 50 2.13 6.74 -3.07
C LEU A 50 0.85 5.89 -3.22
N CYS A 51 0.91 4.60 -2.87
CA CYS A 51 -0.28 3.72 -2.86
C CYS A 51 -1.35 4.22 -1.89
N MET A 52 -0.98 4.63 -0.67
CA MET A 52 -1.90 5.23 0.31
C MET A 52 -2.53 6.51 -0.23
N PHE A 53 -1.72 7.41 -0.77
CA PHE A 53 -2.19 8.67 -1.36
C PHE A 53 -3.21 8.42 -2.48
N LEU A 54 -2.88 7.51 -3.42
CA LEU A 54 -3.78 7.17 -4.52
C LEU A 54 -5.06 6.51 -4.03
N ARG A 55 -4.98 5.65 -3.01
CA ARG A 55 -6.16 5.03 -2.39
C ARG A 55 -7.09 6.09 -1.80
N TRP A 56 -6.60 6.95 -0.91
CA TRP A 56 -7.41 7.98 -0.26
C TRP A 56 -8.08 8.91 -1.26
N LEU A 57 -7.39 9.26 -2.35
CA LEU A 57 -7.95 10.13 -3.37
C LEU A 57 -8.92 9.42 -4.30
N THR A 58 -8.76 8.12 -4.55
CA THR A 58 -9.52 7.42 -5.59
C THR A 58 -10.70 6.62 -5.03
N ARG A 59 -10.47 5.86 -3.96
CA ARG A 59 -11.48 5.00 -3.33
C ARG A 59 -12.48 5.86 -2.55
N GLY A 60 -13.73 5.42 -2.47
CA GLY A 60 -14.79 6.13 -1.73
C GLY A 60 -15.59 7.15 -2.55
N PRO A 61 -16.24 8.14 -1.91
CA PRO A 61 -16.09 8.51 -0.50
C PRO A 61 -16.65 7.46 0.47
N ASP A 62 -15.97 7.27 1.61
CA ASP A 62 -16.48 6.54 2.76
C ASP A 62 -15.94 7.13 4.09
N MET A 63 -15.96 6.36 5.18
CA MET A 63 -15.48 6.82 6.50
C MET A 63 -13.96 7.02 6.58
N ILE A 64 -13.20 6.53 5.59
CA ILE A 64 -11.73 6.54 5.57
C ILE A 64 -11.19 7.27 4.34
N ASP A 65 -11.74 6.98 3.15
CA ASP A 65 -11.24 7.45 1.86
C ASP A 65 -12.07 8.63 1.33
N PHE A 66 -11.40 9.65 0.77
CA PHE A 66 -12.04 10.88 0.28
C PHE A 66 -12.76 10.71 -1.06
N GLY A 67 -12.24 9.85 -1.95
CA GLY A 67 -12.84 9.55 -3.25
C GLY A 67 -12.95 10.75 -4.20
N ILE A 68 -11.99 11.67 -4.18
CA ILE A 68 -11.96 12.88 -5.02
C ILE A 68 -11.77 12.55 -6.52
N ILE A 69 -10.92 11.58 -6.85
CA ILE A 69 -10.59 11.19 -8.22
C ILE A 69 -11.55 10.10 -8.71
N LYS A 70 -12.52 10.47 -9.55
CA LYS A 70 -13.55 9.55 -10.06
C LYS A 70 -13.18 8.80 -11.34
N LYS A 71 -12.12 9.22 -12.03
CA LYS A 71 -11.73 8.66 -13.34
C LYS A 71 -10.92 7.36 -13.24
N ILE A 72 -10.55 6.95 -12.02
CA ILE A 72 -9.72 5.78 -11.77
C ILE A 72 -10.56 4.79 -10.94
N PRO A 73 -10.79 3.56 -11.41
CA PRO A 73 -11.51 2.57 -10.61
C PRO A 73 -10.59 1.97 -9.53
N ALA A 74 -11.19 1.60 -8.38
CA ALA A 74 -10.46 1.04 -7.24
C ALA A 74 -9.71 -0.26 -7.61
N SER A 75 -10.24 -1.06 -8.54
CA SER A 75 -9.61 -2.25 -9.12
C SER A 75 -8.23 -2.03 -9.77
N LYS A 76 -7.85 -0.78 -10.05
CA LYS A 76 -6.53 -0.40 -10.59
C LYS A 76 -5.52 -0.03 -9.52
N LEU A 77 -5.96 0.20 -8.30
CA LEU A 77 -5.10 0.54 -7.17
C LEU A 77 -4.26 -0.67 -6.75
N VAL A 78 -3.20 -0.38 -5.99
CA VAL A 78 -2.29 -1.39 -5.44
C VAL A 78 -2.26 -1.25 -3.92
N MET A 79 -2.22 -2.38 -3.24
CA MET A 79 -2.15 -2.48 -1.78
C MET A 79 -1.01 -1.60 -1.23
N PRO A 80 -1.28 -0.69 -0.27
CA PRO A 80 -0.23 0.09 0.40
C PRO A 80 0.57 -0.78 1.38
N LEU A 81 1.48 -1.58 0.84
CA LEU A 81 2.23 -2.59 1.60
C LEU A 81 3.08 -1.98 2.72
N ASP A 82 2.82 -2.42 3.95
CA ASP A 82 3.66 -2.15 5.11
C ASP A 82 4.03 -3.43 5.86
N THR A 83 4.73 -3.29 6.99
CA THR A 83 5.23 -4.43 7.76
C THR A 83 4.12 -5.27 8.39
N HIS A 84 2.97 -4.69 8.74
CA HIS A 84 1.82 -5.42 9.27
C HIS A 84 1.10 -6.15 8.13
N ILE A 85 0.82 -5.44 7.03
CA ILE A 85 0.18 -6.01 5.85
C ILE A 85 1.03 -7.14 5.29
N HIS A 86 2.34 -6.97 5.14
CA HIS A 86 3.24 -8.00 4.60
C HIS A 86 3.20 -9.27 5.44
N ARG A 87 3.40 -9.15 6.76
CA ARG A 87 3.39 -10.28 7.68
C ARG A 87 2.04 -10.99 7.72
N ILE A 88 0.95 -10.24 7.88
CA ILE A 88 -0.39 -10.81 7.97
C ILE A 88 -0.80 -11.45 6.64
N SER A 89 -0.45 -10.82 5.51
CA SER A 89 -0.68 -11.39 4.17
C SER A 89 0.07 -12.70 3.98
N GLY A 90 1.29 -12.84 4.51
CA GLY A 90 2.03 -14.10 4.50
C GLY A 90 1.31 -15.22 5.27
N MET A 91 0.84 -14.92 6.49
CA MET A 91 0.06 -15.87 7.31
C MET A 91 -1.29 -16.23 6.68
N LEU A 92 -1.92 -15.30 5.97
CA LEU A 92 -3.17 -15.53 5.23
C LEU A 92 -2.96 -16.23 3.88
N GLY A 93 -1.70 -16.50 3.49
CA GLY A 93 -1.38 -17.13 2.20
C GLY A 93 -1.61 -16.24 0.98
N LEU A 94 -1.73 -14.92 1.16
CA LEU A 94 -1.87 -13.95 0.07
C LEU A 94 -0.54 -13.69 -0.66
N THR A 95 0.60 -14.02 -0.04
CA THR A 95 1.90 -14.04 -0.70
C THR A 95 2.86 -15.04 -0.04
N ALA A 96 3.79 -15.57 -0.82
CA ALA A 96 4.93 -16.35 -0.33
C ALA A 96 6.24 -15.54 -0.30
N ARG A 97 6.22 -14.27 -0.74
CA ARG A 97 7.41 -13.42 -0.85
C ARG A 97 7.87 -12.92 0.51
N ARG A 98 9.19 -12.91 0.70
CA ARG A 98 9.84 -12.44 1.94
C ARG A 98 10.25 -10.96 1.89
N ASP A 99 10.27 -10.36 0.71
CA ASP A 99 10.61 -8.95 0.51
C ASP A 99 9.38 -8.05 0.53
N GLN A 100 9.55 -6.80 0.95
CA GLN A 100 8.50 -5.77 0.94
C GLN A 100 8.57 -4.92 -0.33
N SER A 101 8.75 -5.52 -1.51
CA SER A 101 8.82 -4.74 -2.76
C SER A 101 7.44 -4.39 -3.32
N LEU A 102 7.41 -3.51 -4.32
CA LEU A 102 6.20 -3.24 -5.10
C LEU A 102 5.66 -4.52 -5.75
N LYS A 103 6.52 -5.48 -6.13
CA LYS A 103 6.08 -6.76 -6.68
C LYS A 103 5.25 -7.55 -5.66
N THR A 104 5.68 -7.57 -4.40
CA THR A 104 4.92 -8.16 -3.30
C THR A 104 3.58 -7.45 -3.08
N ALA A 105 3.56 -6.11 -3.16
CA ALA A 105 2.32 -5.35 -3.04
C ALA A 105 1.33 -5.69 -4.17
N VAL A 106 1.81 -5.83 -5.41
CA VAL A 106 1.02 -6.26 -6.56
C VAL A 106 0.51 -7.69 -6.38
N GLU A 107 1.36 -8.64 -5.96
CA GLU A 107 0.97 -10.03 -5.72
C GLU A 107 -0.17 -10.15 -4.69
N ILE A 108 -0.03 -9.47 -3.54
CA ILE A 108 -1.08 -9.40 -2.52
C ILE A 108 -2.37 -8.80 -3.10
N THR A 109 -2.24 -7.75 -3.92
CA THR A 109 -3.41 -7.12 -4.56
C THR A 109 -4.12 -8.10 -5.51
N GLU A 110 -3.38 -8.86 -6.32
CA GLU A 110 -3.97 -9.86 -7.22
C GLU A 110 -4.62 -11.01 -6.45
N ALA A 111 -4.05 -11.44 -5.32
CA ALA A 111 -4.69 -12.43 -4.44
C ALA A 111 -6.01 -11.89 -3.86
N LEU A 112 -6.06 -10.63 -3.46
CA LEU A 112 -7.27 -9.99 -2.92
C LEU A 112 -8.35 -9.75 -3.97
N LYS A 113 -7.99 -9.63 -5.26
CA LYS A 113 -8.97 -9.58 -6.36
C LYS A 113 -9.79 -10.87 -6.49
N LEU A 114 -9.31 -11.98 -5.95
CA LEU A 114 -10.09 -13.23 -5.89
C LEU A 114 -11.26 -13.11 -4.90
N LEU A 115 -11.18 -12.19 -3.93
CA LEU A 115 -12.24 -11.91 -2.96
C LEU A 115 -13.15 -10.79 -3.44
N ASP A 116 -12.57 -9.70 -3.96
CA ASP A 116 -13.30 -8.61 -4.59
C ASP A 116 -12.48 -8.02 -5.75
N PRO A 117 -12.85 -8.30 -7.01
CA PRO A 117 -12.12 -7.79 -8.17
C PRO A 117 -12.33 -6.29 -8.40
N ASP A 118 -13.42 -5.71 -7.89
CA ASP A 118 -13.79 -4.31 -8.10
C ASP A 118 -13.12 -3.38 -7.09
N ASP A 119 -12.89 -3.85 -5.86
CA ASP A 119 -12.24 -3.11 -4.78
C ASP A 119 -11.28 -4.00 -3.95
N PRO A 120 -10.15 -4.45 -4.53
CA PRO A 120 -9.21 -5.34 -3.83
C PRO A 120 -8.41 -4.63 -2.73
N VAL A 121 -8.38 -3.30 -2.70
CA VAL A 121 -7.60 -2.53 -1.73
C VAL A 121 -8.40 -2.17 -0.47
N LYS A 122 -9.73 -2.40 -0.43
CA LYS A 122 -10.56 -2.16 0.77
C LYS A 122 -10.12 -2.93 2.02
N TYR A 123 -9.42 -4.04 1.81
CA TYR A 123 -8.95 -4.90 2.90
C TYR A 123 -7.75 -4.33 3.64
N ASP A 124 -7.12 -3.27 3.12
CA ASP A 124 -5.88 -2.74 3.67
C ASP A 124 -6.04 -2.25 5.12
N PHE A 125 -7.15 -1.58 5.45
CA PHE A 125 -7.43 -1.01 6.75
C PHE A 125 -7.62 -2.15 7.74
N ALA A 126 -8.45 -3.14 7.40
CA ALA A 126 -8.71 -4.30 8.23
C ALA A 126 -7.43 -5.10 8.51
N ILE A 127 -6.66 -5.43 7.47
CA ILE A 127 -5.42 -6.23 7.61
C ILE A 127 -4.39 -5.46 8.43
N CYS A 128 -4.16 -4.18 8.12
CA CYS A 128 -3.17 -3.36 8.82
C CYS A 128 -3.57 -3.11 10.28
N HIS A 129 -4.84 -2.77 10.55
CA HIS A 129 -5.30 -2.43 11.89
C HIS A 129 -5.27 -3.61 12.86
N ILE A 130 -5.49 -4.84 12.40
CA ILE A 130 -5.33 -6.03 13.26
C ILE A 130 -3.89 -6.11 13.79
N GLY A 131 -2.90 -5.68 13.00
CA GLY A 131 -1.51 -5.57 13.44
C GLY A 131 -1.24 -4.35 14.35
N ILE A 132 -1.82 -3.19 14.03
CA ILE A 132 -1.59 -1.93 14.76
C ILE A 132 -2.26 -1.95 16.14
N SER A 133 -3.48 -2.48 16.25
CA SER A 133 -4.23 -2.55 17.50
C SER A 133 -3.65 -3.52 18.53
N GLY A 134 -2.65 -4.31 18.13
CA GLY A 134 -2.05 -5.33 18.98
C GLY A 134 -2.84 -6.63 19.03
N LEU A 135 -3.94 -6.77 18.27
CA LEU A 135 -4.71 -8.02 18.18
C LEU A 135 -3.87 -9.15 17.55
N CYS A 136 -3.04 -8.83 16.55
CA CYS A 136 -2.08 -9.77 15.98
C CYS A 136 -0.64 -9.34 16.25
N LYS A 137 -0.11 -9.72 17.42
CA LYS A 137 1.29 -9.48 17.80
C LYS A 137 2.26 -10.34 16.99
N LYS A 138 3.53 -9.92 16.94
CA LYS A 138 4.61 -10.72 16.35
C LYS A 138 4.95 -11.86 17.31
N GLY A 139 5.04 -13.10 16.80
CA GLY A 139 5.36 -14.29 17.60
C GLY A 139 4.29 -15.39 17.49
N ARG A 140 4.54 -16.53 18.12
CA ARG A 140 3.62 -17.69 18.18
C ARG A 140 2.79 -17.72 19.46
N GLU A 141 2.36 -16.56 19.94
CA GLU A 141 1.70 -16.46 21.25
C GLU A 141 0.20 -16.71 21.11
N GLY A 142 -0.25 -17.85 21.64
CA GLY A 142 -1.60 -18.38 21.51
C GLY A 142 -2.70 -17.48 22.06
N GLU A 143 -2.42 -16.70 23.13
CA GLU A 143 -3.43 -15.89 23.81
C GLU A 143 -4.13 -14.87 22.90
N ASN A 144 -3.39 -14.24 21.98
CA ASN A 144 -3.97 -13.26 21.06
C ASN A 144 -4.68 -13.93 19.86
N CYS A 145 -4.36 -15.20 19.58
CA CYS A 145 -4.92 -15.92 18.45
C CYS A 145 -6.31 -16.49 18.75
N GLU A 146 -6.60 -16.86 20.00
CA GLU A 146 -7.88 -17.46 20.41
C GLU A 146 -9.09 -16.58 20.07
N ASN A 147 -8.91 -15.25 20.14
CA ASN A 147 -9.97 -14.27 19.83
C ASN A 147 -9.74 -13.56 18.49
N CYS A 148 -8.86 -14.09 17.63
CA CYS A 148 -8.56 -13.47 16.35
C CYS A 148 -9.67 -13.78 15.33
N PRO A 149 -10.27 -12.78 14.65
CA PRO A 149 -11.30 -13.01 13.64
C PRO A 149 -10.80 -13.78 12.41
N LEU A 150 -9.48 -13.90 12.25
CA LEU A 150 -8.83 -14.59 11.13
C LEU A 150 -8.28 -15.98 11.51
N GLU A 151 -8.52 -16.45 12.75
CA GLU A 151 -7.92 -17.68 13.29
C GLU A 151 -8.07 -18.89 12.35
N LYS A 152 -9.27 -19.10 11.81
CA LYS A 152 -9.61 -20.23 10.93
C LYS A 152 -8.85 -20.27 9.60
N ILE A 153 -8.32 -19.13 9.15
CA ILE A 153 -7.64 -18.99 7.85
C ILE A 153 -6.18 -18.57 8.00
N CYS A 154 -5.68 -18.49 9.23
CA CYS A 154 -4.34 -17.99 9.53
C CYS A 154 -3.36 -19.16 9.72
N ASP A 155 -2.33 -19.23 8.87
CA ASP A 155 -1.20 -20.14 9.05
C ASP A 155 -0.12 -19.49 9.92
N LYS A 156 -0.17 -19.81 11.22
CA LYS A 156 0.73 -19.30 12.27
C LYS A 156 2.21 -19.71 12.05
N ASN A 157 2.47 -20.68 11.16
CA ASN A 157 3.82 -21.18 10.90
C ASN A 157 4.56 -20.42 9.79
N LYS A 158 3.89 -19.52 9.06
CA LYS A 158 4.45 -18.75 7.93
C LYS A 158 5.15 -17.43 8.32
N ILE A 159 5.56 -17.31 9.58
CA ILE A 159 6.35 -16.16 10.08
C ILE A 159 7.83 -16.40 9.84
#